data_AF-A0A7S0KN69-F1
#
_entry.id   AF-A0A7S0KN69-F1
#
_cell.length_a   1.000
_cell.length_b   1.000
_cell.length_c   1.000
_cell.angle_alpha   90.00
_cell.angle_beta   90.00
_cell.angle_gamma   90.00
#
_symmetry.space_group_name_H-M   'P 1'
#
loop_
_entity.id
_entity.type
_entity.pdbx_description
1 polymer ?
#
loop_
_entity_poly.entity_id
_entity_poly.type
_entity_poly.pdbx_seq_one_letter_code
_entity_poly.pdbx_strand_id
1 'polypeptide(L)'
;QDAAPVMADIILSQKECGKILVGDPHQEIYSFMGAKNAMATVAATVDKSKIVERRLTRSFRFGYEIADVANTLLRLKGETTCLIGSRRDLPDPVWSSWSDQ
;
A
#
# COMPACT_ATOMS: atom_id res chain seq x y z
N GLN A 1 -5.77 2.17 -7.52
CA GLN A 1 -5.69 0.84 -8.16
C GLN A 1 -6.94 0.58 -9.01
N ASP A 2 -8.15 0.77 -8.48
CA ASP A 2 -9.42 0.59 -9.20
C ASP A 2 -9.91 1.95 -9.73
N ALA A 3 -9.30 2.43 -10.81
CA ALA A 3 -9.77 3.64 -11.48
C ALA A 3 -10.61 3.26 -12.70
N ALA A 4 -11.81 3.84 -12.82
CA ALA A 4 -12.54 3.79 -14.09
C ALA A 4 -11.69 4.46 -15.19
N PRO A 5 -11.67 3.93 -16.42
CA PRO A 5 -10.79 4.43 -17.49
C PRO A 5 -10.93 5.94 -17.74
N VAL A 6 -12.16 6.46 -17.71
CA VAL A 6 -12.44 7.89 -17.89
C VAL A 6 -11.82 8.75 -16.79
N MET A 7 -11.87 8.30 -15.53
CA MET A 7 -11.29 9.04 -14.41
C MET A 7 -9.76 9.05 -14.51
N ALA A 8 -9.16 7.92 -14.89
CA ALA A 8 -7.72 7.84 -15.11
C ALA A 8 -7.29 8.80 -16.22
N ASP A 9 -8.01 8.86 -17.33
CA ASP A 9 -7.70 9.74 -18.46
C ASP A 9 -7.78 11.23 -18.10
N ILE A 10 -8.83 11.63 -17.37
CA ILE A 10 -8.98 13.01 -16.90
C ILE A 10 -7.81 13.45 -16.01
N ILE A 11 -7.36 12.59 -15.08
CA ILE A 11 -6.26 12.91 -14.17
C ILE A 11 -4.91 12.91 -14.88
N LEU A 12 -4.66 11.93 -15.75
CA LEU A 12 -3.38 11.78 -16.43
C LEU A 12 -3.16 12.83 -17.53
N SER A 13 -4.23 13.36 -18.13
CA SER A 13 -4.17 14.40 -19.16
C SER A 13 -3.81 15.81 -18.63
N GLN A 14 -3.87 16.04 -17.31
CA GLN A 14 -3.50 17.34 -16.72
C GLN A 14 -1.99 17.61 -16.90
N LYS A 15 -1.60 18.68 -17.60
CA LYS A 15 -0.18 18.90 -17.98
C LYS A 15 0.64 19.67 -16.96
N GLU A 16 0.02 20.61 -16.25
CA GLU A 16 0.72 21.61 -15.41
C GLU A 16 0.70 21.25 -13.91
N CYS A 17 0.75 19.96 -13.57
CA CYS A 17 0.77 19.52 -12.18
C CYS A 17 1.52 18.19 -11.97
N GLY A 18 2.10 18.07 -10.77
CA GLY A 18 2.60 16.81 -10.26
C GLY A 18 1.45 15.87 -9.92
N LYS A 19 1.63 14.58 -10.21
CA LYS A 19 0.61 13.54 -9.97
C LYS A 19 1.14 12.59 -8.92
N ILE A 20 0.41 12.46 -7.81
CA ILE A 20 0.70 11.48 -6.75
C ILE A 20 -0.37 10.41 -6.85
N LEU A 21 0.06 9.20 -7.22
CA LEU A 21 -0.82 8.04 -7.34
C LEU A 21 -0.56 7.12 -6.14
N VAL A 22 -1.62 6.82 -5.41
CA VAL A 22 -1.56 5.94 -4.23
C VAL A 22 -2.52 4.77 -4.44
N GLY A 23 -2.10 3.57 -4.09
CA GLY A 23 -2.92 2.38 -4.14
C GLY A 23 -2.12 1.12 -3.83
N ASP A 24 -2.81 -0.01 -3.83
CA ASP A 24 -2.24 -1.34 -3.61
C ASP A 24 -2.64 -2.27 -4.77
N PRO A 25 -1.70 -2.73 -5.62
CA PRO A 25 -2.03 -3.64 -6.70
C PRO A 25 -2.60 -4.99 -6.21
N HIS A 26 -2.36 -5.38 -4.96
CA HIS A 26 -2.89 -6.63 -4.41
C HIS A 26 -4.36 -6.55 -4.01
N GLN A 27 -4.95 -5.36 -3.93
CA GLN A 27 -6.34 -5.13 -3.55
C GLN A 27 -7.25 -4.79 -4.75
N GLU A 28 -6.76 -4.90 -5.99
CA GLU A 28 -7.57 -4.72 -7.19
C GLU A 28 -8.62 -5.83 -7.31
N ILE A 29 -9.86 -5.51 -6.93
CA ILE A 29 -10.98 -6.47 -6.90
C ILE A 29 -12.12 -6.10 -7.85
N TYR A 30 -12.07 -4.93 -8.49
CA TYR A 30 -13.15 -4.42 -9.35
C TYR A 30 -12.85 -4.54 -10.85
N SER A 31 -11.89 -5.38 -11.24
CA SER A 31 -11.53 -5.62 -12.64
C SER A 31 -12.70 -6.14 -13.49
N PHE A 32 -13.64 -6.88 -12.89
CA PHE A 32 -14.86 -7.35 -13.56
C PHE A 32 -15.81 -6.22 -13.99
N MET A 33 -15.67 -5.01 -13.42
CA MET A 33 -16.42 -3.81 -13.83
C MET A 33 -15.63 -2.93 -14.83
N GLY A 34 -14.52 -3.44 -15.37
CA GLY A 34 -13.67 -2.73 -16.31
C GLY A 34 -12.74 -1.69 -15.65
N ALA A 35 -12.59 -1.71 -14.32
CA ALA A 35 -11.55 -0.96 -13.65
C ALA A 35 -10.17 -1.45 -14.12
N LYS A 36 -9.24 -0.51 -14.32
CA LYS A 36 -7.86 -0.82 -14.74
C LYS A 36 -6.88 -0.27 -13.73
N ASN A 37 -5.80 -1.01 -13.51
CA ASN A 37 -4.67 -0.58 -12.70
C ASN A 37 -3.96 0.66 -13.28
N ALA A 38 -4.40 1.85 -12.88
CA ALA A 38 -3.85 3.12 -13.36
C ALA A 38 -2.34 3.26 -13.07
N MET A 39 -1.83 2.66 -11.99
CA MET A 39 -0.40 2.71 -11.65
C MET A 39 0.43 1.91 -12.66
N ALA A 40 -0.06 0.73 -13.08
CA ALA A 40 0.59 -0.07 -14.12
C ALA A 40 0.61 0.67 -15.48
N THR A 41 -0.50 1.34 -15.84
CA THR A 41 -0.58 2.15 -17.06
C THR A 41 0.46 3.28 -17.06
N VAL A 42 0.62 3.98 -15.93
CA VAL A 42 1.61 5.07 -15.80
C VAL A 42 3.03 4.53 -15.88
N ALA A 43 3.33 3.42 -15.21
CA ALA A 43 4.64 2.78 -15.29
C ALA A 43 5.01 2.32 -16.71
N ALA A 44 4.02 2.04 -17.57
CA ALA A 44 4.22 1.65 -18.96
C ALA A 44 4.33 2.83 -19.94
N THR A 45 3.72 3.97 -19.63
CA THR A 45 3.57 5.11 -20.57
C THR A 45 4.47 6.30 -20.24
N VAL A 46 4.87 6.45 -18.97
CA VAL A 46 5.74 7.54 -18.51
C VAL A 46 7.17 7.03 -18.42
N ASP A 47 8.12 7.85 -18.85
CA ASP A 47 9.55 7.60 -18.67
C ASP A 47 9.86 7.32 -17.20
N LYS A 48 10.47 6.16 -16.92
CA LYS A 48 10.80 5.72 -15.56
C LYS A 48 11.67 6.72 -14.79
N SER A 49 12.51 7.51 -15.48
CA SER A 49 13.31 8.56 -14.84
C SER A 49 12.48 9.66 -14.19
N LYS A 50 11.21 9.80 -14.59
CA LYS A 50 10.25 10.78 -14.06
C LYS A 50 9.34 10.21 -12.98
N ILE A 51 9.49 8.93 -12.65
CA ILE A 51 8.65 8.23 -11.66
C ILE A 51 9.43 8.04 -10.37
N VAL A 52 8.84 8.49 -9.26
CA VAL A 52 9.35 8.22 -7.91
C VAL A 52 8.40 7.24 -7.23
N GLU A 53 8.77 5.97 -7.18
CA GLU A 53 7.99 4.93 -6.49
C GLU A 53 8.46 4.76 -5.05
N ARG A 54 7.52 4.63 -4.11
CA ARG A 54 7.78 4.36 -2.69
C ARG A 54 6.78 3.34 -2.17
N ARG A 55 7.27 2.35 -1.43
CA ARG A 55 6.44 1.34 -0.75
C ARG A 55 6.17 1.74 0.69
N LEU A 56 4.90 1.73 1.07
CA LEU A 56 4.46 1.95 2.45
C LEU A 56 4.14 0.58 3.06
N THR A 57 5.13 -0.03 3.70
CA THR A 57 4.99 -1.38 4.25
C THR A 57 4.43 -1.42 5.66
N ARG A 58 4.45 -0.30 6.39
CA ARG A 58 3.99 -0.26 7.78
C ARG A 58 2.49 -0.01 7.87
N SER A 59 1.78 -0.95 8.51
CA SER A 59 0.37 -0.82 8.82
C SER A 59 0.17 -0.19 10.19
N PHE A 60 -0.58 0.90 10.26
CA PHE A 60 -1.07 1.50 11.50
C PHE A 60 -2.40 0.90 11.98
N ARG A 61 -2.96 -0.04 11.21
CA ARG A 61 -4.29 -0.62 11.45
C ARG A 61 -4.25 -1.94 12.21
N PHE A 62 -3.15 -2.68 12.12
CA PHE A 62 -3.05 -4.01 12.71
C PHE A 62 -1.63 -4.35 13.17
N GLY A 63 -1.57 -5.34 14.07
CA GLY A 63 -0.35 -5.85 14.70
C GLY A 63 0.43 -6.86 13.86
N TYR A 64 1.51 -7.37 14.45
CA TYR A 64 2.40 -8.35 13.82
C TYR A 64 1.65 -9.63 13.40
N GLU A 65 0.70 -10.09 14.21
CA GLU A 65 -0.01 -11.34 14.01
C GLU A 65 -0.83 -11.33 12.71
N ILE A 66 -1.52 -10.21 12.44
CA ILE A 66 -2.28 -10.03 11.20
C ILE A 66 -1.32 -9.81 10.02
N ALA A 67 -0.22 -9.08 10.23
CA ALA A 67 0.77 -8.86 9.19
C ALA A 67 1.41 -10.17 8.73
N ASP A 68 1.68 -11.12 9.63
CA ASP A 68 2.29 -12.41 9.30
C ASP A 68 1.39 -13.28 8.41
N VAL A 69 0.10 -13.38 8.77
CA VAL A 69 -0.91 -14.07 7.94
C VAL A 69 -1.04 -13.39 6.57
N ALA A 70 -1.11 -12.06 6.53
CA ALA A 70 -1.18 -11.31 5.28
C ALA A 70 0.06 -11.52 4.40
N ASN A 71 1.27 -11.50 4.99
CA ASN A 71 2.52 -11.76 4.28
C ASN A 71 2.57 -13.16 3.68
N THR A 72 2.02 -14.16 4.38
CA THR A 72 1.91 -15.53 3.83
C THR A 72 1.09 -15.54 2.55
N LEU A 73 -0.07 -14.89 2.55
CA LEU A 73 -0.94 -14.78 1.36
C LEU A 73 -0.28 -13.95 0.24
N LEU A 74 0.38 -12.85 0.58
CA LEU A 74 1.06 -11.98 -0.38
C LEU A 74 2.22 -12.69 -1.08
N ARG A 75 2.98 -13.53 -0.37
CA ARG A 75 4.03 -14.36 -0.98
C ARG A 75 3.49 -15.34 -2.01
N LEU A 76 2.30 -15.90 -1.79
CA LEU A 76 1.62 -16.75 -2.79
C LEU A 76 1.26 -15.96 -4.06
N LYS A 77 1.04 -14.65 -3.94
CA LYS A 77 0.83 -13.73 -5.06
C LYS A 77 2.15 -13.18 -5.66
N GLY A 78 3.31 -13.68 -5.22
CA GLY A 78 4.63 -13.28 -5.71
C GLY A 78 5.17 -11.97 -5.13
N GLU A 79 4.55 -11.40 -4.09
CA GLU A 79 5.11 -10.23 -3.41
C GLU A 79 6.36 -10.63 -2.61
N THR A 80 7.39 -9.80 -2.71
CA THR A 80 8.70 -9.99 -2.07
C THR A 80 8.92 -9.05 -0.89
N THR A 81 8.16 -7.96 -0.84
CA THR A 81 8.20 -6.92 0.18
C THR A 81 7.34 -7.32 1.37
N CYS A 82 7.91 -7.31 2.56
CA CYS A 82 7.20 -7.65 3.78
C CYS A 82 6.36 -6.48 4.30
N LEU A 83 5.10 -6.75 4.62
CA LEU A 83 4.20 -5.88 5.37
C LEU A 83 4.57 -5.92 6.87
N ILE A 84 4.66 -4.75 7.48
CA ILE A 84 5.08 -4.57 8.87
C ILE A 84 3.85 -4.14 9.67
N GLY A 85 3.35 -5.01 10.55
CA GLY A 85 2.34 -4.64 11.53
C GLY A 85 2.90 -3.66 12.56
N SER A 86 2.05 -2.78 13.10
CA SER A 86 2.43 -1.95 14.24
C SER A 86 2.71 -2.84 15.45
N ARG A 87 3.63 -2.45 16.34
CA ARG A 87 3.65 -3.07 17.68
C ARG A 87 2.30 -2.74 18.31
N ARG A 88 1.69 -3.69 19.03
CA ARG A 88 0.80 -3.24 20.12
C ARG A 88 1.67 -2.33 20.96
N ASP A 89 1.18 -1.14 21.25
CA ASP A 89 1.50 -0.48 22.49
C ASP A 89 1.05 -1.48 23.56
N LEU A 90 1.95 -2.41 23.94
CA LEU A 90 1.74 -3.13 25.17
C LEU A 90 1.72 -1.99 26.21
N PRO A 91 0.64 -1.83 27.00
CA PRO A 91 0.74 -0.94 28.14
C PRO A 91 2.01 -1.31 28.90
N ASP A 92 2.74 -0.30 29.39
CA ASP A 92 3.96 -0.53 30.17
C ASP A 92 3.70 -1.68 31.15
N PRO A 93 4.63 -2.63 31.29
CA PRO A 93 4.39 -3.76 32.15
C PRO A 93 3.97 -3.26 33.53
N VAL A 94 2.84 -3.75 34.05
CA VAL A 94 2.27 -3.28 35.34
C VAL A 94 3.28 -3.42 36.50
N TRP A 95 4.30 -4.26 36.35
CA TRP A 95 5.37 -4.43 37.33
C TRP A 95 6.43 -3.31 37.32
N SER A 96 6.47 -2.46 36.29
CA SER A 96 7.42 -1.33 36.21
C SER A 96 7.20 -0.28 37.30
N SER A 97 6.00 -0.22 37.89
CA SER A 97 5.63 0.72 38.95
C SER A 97 5.97 0.22 40.36
N TRP A 98 6.60 -0.95 40.51
CA TRP A 98 6.91 -1.56 41.81
C TRP A 98 8.39 -1.44 42.19
N SER A 99 9.20 -0.79 41.35
CA SER A 99 10.65 -0.64 41.58
C SER A 99 11.05 0.64 42.32
N ASP A 100 10.07 1.49 42.70
CA ASP A 100 10.29 2.74 43.42
C ASP A 100 9.55 2.76 44.78
N GLN A 101 9.73 1.71 45.59
CA GLN A 101 9.43 1.73 47.04
C GLN A 101 10.57 1.13 47.85
#